data_AF-A0A2N3A1V7-F1
#
_entry.id   AF-A0A2N3A1V7-F1
#
_cell.length_a   1.000
_cell.length_b   1.000
_cell.length_c   1.000
_cell.angle_alpha   90.00
_cell.angle_beta   90.00
_cell.angle_gamma   90.00
#
_symmetry.space_group_name_H-M   'P 1'
#
loop_
_entity.id
_entity.type
_entity.pdbx_description
1 polymer ?
#
loop_
_entity_poly.entity_id
_entity_poly.type
_entity_poly.pdbx_seq_one_letter_code
_entity_poly.pdbx_strand_id
1 'polypeptide(L)'
;MTEIIGVHDCKVDVKGRLMLPSALKSQIDAIISEGFILKRSIFQPCLELYPRQVWNKEMKRVNKLNRFIKKNNDFIRIFMAGVREVETDSTGRLLIPKDLAVFAGISKDIVLSSALSIIEIWDKNKYEASIRDNIGSFSDLAEEVMGQMNDDE
;
A
#
# COMPACT_ATOMS: atom_id res chain seq x y z
N MET A 1 12.35 4.97 -11.87
CA MET A 1 11.10 4.57 -11.18
C MET A 1 11.40 4.72 -9.69
N THR A 2 10.49 5.25 -8.87
CA THR A 2 10.76 5.33 -7.42
C THR A 2 10.66 3.92 -6.86
N GLU A 3 11.80 3.31 -6.56
CA GLU A 3 11.88 2.04 -5.85
C GLU A 3 11.90 2.34 -4.36
N ILE A 4 10.98 1.71 -3.64
CA ILE A 4 10.86 1.86 -2.20
C ILE A 4 11.30 0.53 -1.60
N ILE A 5 12.22 0.57 -0.63
CA ILE A 5 12.77 -0.62 -0.01
C ILE A 5 12.71 -0.47 1.50
N GLY A 6 12.24 -1.53 2.17
CA GLY A 6 12.37 -1.71 3.60
C GLY A 6 11.07 -2.13 4.29
N VAL A 7 11.24 -2.68 5.48
CA VAL A 7 10.16 -2.98 6.43
C VAL A 7 10.48 -2.25 7.73
N HIS A 8 9.52 -1.47 8.23
CA HIS A 8 9.74 -0.60 9.38
C HIS A 8 8.62 -0.73 10.40
N ASP A 9 8.99 -1.11 11.62
CA ASP A 9 8.11 -1.01 12.78
C ASP A 9 7.86 0.45 13.14
N CYS A 10 6.59 0.82 13.28
CA CYS A 10 6.14 2.17 13.56
C CYS A 10 4.99 2.18 14.57
N LYS A 11 4.62 3.39 15.02
CA LYS A 11 3.45 3.59 15.87
C LYS A 11 2.55 4.68 15.31
N VAL A 12 1.26 4.47 15.50
CA VAL A 12 0.22 5.45 15.26
C VAL A 12 -0.11 6.15 16.58
N ASP A 13 -0.21 7.47 16.54
CA ASP A 13 -0.61 8.26 17.71
C ASP A 13 -2.12 8.15 17.98
N VAL A 14 -2.57 8.70 19.11
CA VAL A 14 -3.98 8.68 19.53
C VAL A 14 -4.95 9.33 18.53
N LYS A 15 -4.45 10.13 17.58
CA LYS A 15 -5.24 10.79 16.53
C LYS A 15 -5.22 10.03 15.21
N GLY A 16 -4.58 8.86 15.14
CA GLY A 16 -4.46 8.11 13.89
C GLY A 16 -3.32 8.58 12.99
N ARG A 17 -2.35 9.37 13.51
CA ARG A 17 -1.21 9.85 12.71
C ARG A 17 0.01 8.98 12.89
N LEU A 18 0.71 8.71 11.79
CA LEU A 18 1.99 8.02 11.79
C LEU A 18 3.11 8.97 11.32
N MET A 19 4.31 8.74 11.81
CA MET A 19 5.51 9.42 11.32
C MET A 19 6.24 8.49 10.35
N LEU A 20 6.63 9.00 9.19
CA LEU A 20 7.41 8.21 8.25
C LEU A 20 8.83 7.99 8.81
N PRO A 21 9.35 6.75 8.80
CA PRO A 21 10.75 6.46 9.14
C PRO A 21 11.70 7.32 8.33
N SER A 22 12.80 7.76 8.93
CA SER A 22 13.80 8.60 8.24
C SER A 22 14.34 7.92 6.97
N ALA A 23 14.60 6.62 7.02
CA ALA A 23 15.08 5.83 5.88
C ALA A 23 14.06 5.74 4.73
N LEU A 24 12.76 5.73 5.05
CA LEU A 24 11.70 5.74 4.05
C LEU A 24 11.50 7.15 3.49
N LYS A 25 11.52 8.15 4.38
CA LYS A 25 11.39 9.57 4.02
C LYS A 25 12.49 9.99 3.03
N SER A 26 13.74 9.59 3.25
CA SER A 26 14.85 9.93 2.33
C SER A 26 14.68 9.35 0.94
N GLN A 27 14.02 8.19 0.79
CA GLN A 27 13.75 7.57 -0.51
C GLN A 27 12.67 8.30 -1.30
N ILE A 28 11.72 8.95 -0.61
CA ILE A 28 10.55 9.59 -1.24
C ILE A 28 10.56 11.12 -1.12
N ASP A 29 11.64 11.72 -0.63
CA ASP A 29 11.73 13.16 -0.33
C ASP A 29 11.45 14.02 -1.57
N ALA A 30 11.92 13.60 -2.75
CA ALA A 30 11.70 14.29 -4.01
C ALA A 30 10.22 14.34 -4.46
N ILE A 31 9.37 13.45 -3.94
CA ILE A 31 7.96 13.31 -4.36
C ILE A 31 6.97 13.50 -3.21
N ILE A 32 7.44 13.69 -1.98
CA ILE A 32 6.59 13.81 -0.78
C ILE A 32 5.63 15.01 -0.86
N SER A 33 6.05 16.06 -1.56
CA SER A 33 5.28 17.30 -1.77
C SER A 33 4.12 17.16 -2.76
N GLU A 34 4.12 16.11 -3.60
CA GLU A 34 2.99 15.83 -4.51
C GLU A 34 1.82 15.12 -3.82
N GLY A 35 2.01 14.76 -2.54
CA GLY A 35 1.08 14.01 -1.73
C GLY A 35 0.99 12.54 -2.12
N PHE A 36 0.12 11.84 -1.41
CA PHE A 36 -0.08 10.41 -1.55
C PHE A 36 -1.56 10.07 -1.74
N ILE A 37 -1.80 8.89 -2.28
CA ILE A 37 -3.11 8.27 -2.30
C ILE A 37 -3.10 7.08 -1.37
N LEU A 38 -3.99 7.09 -0.38
CA LEU A 38 -4.20 6.01 0.55
C LEU A 38 -5.46 5.24 0.14
N LYS A 39 -5.36 3.92 0.07
CA LYS A 39 -6.52 3.05 -0.23
C LYS A 39 -6.47 1.74 0.54
N ARG A 40 -7.54 0.97 0.44
CA ARG A 40 -7.61 -0.41 0.96
C ARG A 40 -6.84 -1.35 0.03
N SER A 41 -6.13 -2.31 0.60
CA SER A 41 -5.57 -3.41 -0.19
C SER A 41 -6.67 -4.33 -0.70
N ILE A 42 -6.42 -4.96 -1.85
CA ILE A 42 -7.38 -5.86 -2.51
C ILE A 42 -7.32 -7.24 -1.87
N PHE A 43 -6.12 -7.73 -1.57
CA PHE A 43 -5.88 -9.11 -1.16
C PHE A 43 -5.65 -9.25 0.34
N GLN A 44 -5.37 -8.13 1.02
CA GLN A 44 -4.92 -8.15 2.40
C GLN A 44 -5.68 -7.14 3.26
N PRO A 45 -5.82 -7.40 4.57
CA PRO A 45 -6.48 -6.48 5.51
C PRO A 45 -5.52 -5.34 5.94
N CYS A 46 -4.92 -4.66 4.97
CA CYS A 46 -3.97 -3.57 5.14
C CYS A 46 -4.33 -2.36 4.25
N LEU A 47 -3.63 -1.24 4.42
CA LEU A 47 -3.75 -0.08 3.54
C LEU A 47 -2.56 0.01 2.60
N GLU A 48 -2.78 0.62 1.44
CA GLU A 48 -1.74 0.88 0.46
C GLU A 48 -1.60 2.39 0.26
N LEU A 49 -0.39 2.88 0.46
CA LEU A 49 0.01 4.28 0.29
C LEU A 49 0.82 4.42 -1.00
N TYR A 50 0.20 5.05 -1.98
CA TYR A 50 0.77 5.30 -3.29
C TYR A 50 1.35 6.71 -3.35
N PRO A 51 2.61 6.87 -3.79
CA PRO A 51 3.04 8.15 -4.32
C PRO A 51 2.14 8.56 -5.49
N ARG A 52 1.82 9.86 -5.61
CA ARG A 52 0.91 10.38 -6.64
C ARG A 52 1.21 9.87 -8.04
N GLN A 53 2.49 9.89 -8.43
CA GLN A 53 2.92 9.47 -9.77
C GLN A 53 2.64 7.98 -10.04
N VAL A 54 2.79 7.13 -9.03
CA VAL A 54 2.50 5.69 -9.11
C VAL A 54 1.00 5.48 -9.25
N TRP A 55 0.20 6.16 -8.43
CA TRP A 55 -1.26 6.13 -8.54
C TRP A 55 -1.77 6.54 -9.92
N ASN A 56 -1.23 7.64 -10.46
CA ASN A 56 -1.63 8.14 -11.77
C ASN A 56 -1.36 7.11 -12.89
N LYS A 57 -0.27 6.34 -12.80
CA LYS A 57 0.02 5.26 -13.75
C LYS A 57 -0.98 4.12 -13.62
N GLU A 58 -1.29 3.69 -12.40
CA GLU A 58 -2.29 2.65 -12.16
C GLU A 58 -3.68 3.08 -12.64
N MET A 59 -4.07 4.34 -12.44
CA MET A 59 -5.34 4.87 -12.92
C MET A 59 -5.45 4.90 -14.44
N LYS A 60 -4.35 5.07 -15.18
CA LYS A 60 -4.36 4.91 -16.64
C LYS A 60 -4.75 3.50 -17.07
N ARG A 61 -4.45 2.46 -16.28
CA ARG A 61 -4.84 1.07 -16.57
C ARG A 61 -6.30 0.84 -16.23
N VAL A 62 -6.73 1.26 -15.04
CA VAL A 62 -8.13 1.11 -14.57
C VAL A 62 -9.11 1.88 -15.48
N ASN A 63 -8.73 3.06 -15.96
CA ASN A 63 -9.57 3.87 -16.86
C ASN A 63 -9.76 3.26 -18.26
N LYS A 64 -8.99 2.24 -18.66
CA LYS A 64 -9.20 1.52 -19.93
C LYS A 64 -10.33 0.50 -19.85
N LEU A 65 -10.85 0.20 -18.67
CA LEU A 65 -11.92 -0.79 -18.48
C LEU A 65 -13.23 -0.29 -19.09
N ASN A 66 -13.86 -1.13 -19.92
CA ASN A 66 -15.15 -0.82 -20.52
C ASN A 66 -16.25 -0.73 -19.45
N ARG A 67 -16.83 0.45 -19.29
CA ARG A 67 -17.90 0.77 -18.32
C ARG A 67 -19.26 0.15 -18.65
N PHE A 68 -19.44 -0.47 -19.82
CA PHE A 68 -20.66 -1.22 -20.16
C PHE A 68 -20.61 -2.69 -19.70
N ILE A 69 -19.44 -3.17 -19.25
CA ILE A 69 -19.31 -4.51 -18.67
C ILE A 69 -19.55 -4.41 -17.16
N LYS A 70 -20.62 -5.06 -16.66
CA LYS A 70 -21.00 -5.02 -15.24
C LYS A 70 -19.84 -5.35 -14.29
N LYS A 71 -19.06 -6.42 -14.60
CA LYS A 71 -17.90 -6.83 -13.80
C LYS A 71 -16.86 -5.72 -13.66
N ASN A 72 -16.62 -4.93 -14.70
CA ASN A 72 -15.68 -3.81 -14.67
C ASN A 72 -16.18 -2.70 -13.73
N ASN A 73 -17.48 -2.39 -13.73
CA ASN A 73 -18.04 -1.41 -12.81
C ASN A 73 -17.97 -1.88 -11.36
N ASP A 74 -18.27 -3.15 -11.10
CA ASP A 74 -18.20 -3.74 -9.77
C ASP A 74 -16.76 -3.69 -9.26
N PHE A 75 -15.78 -4.06 -10.11
CA PHE A 75 -14.36 -3.93 -9.81
C PHE A 75 -13.96 -2.48 -9.49
N ILE A 76 -14.26 -1.52 -10.37
CA ILE A 76 -13.89 -0.11 -10.16
C ILE A 76 -14.50 0.43 -8.86
N ARG A 77 -15.75 0.06 -8.56
CA ARG A 77 -16.43 0.49 -7.33
C ARG A 77 -15.70 0.00 -6.08
N ILE A 78 -15.29 -1.27 -6.06
CA ILE A 78 -14.57 -1.85 -4.93
C ILE A 78 -13.15 -1.29 -4.87
N PHE A 79 -12.44 -1.21 -6.00
CA PHE A 79 -11.08 -0.70 -6.10
C PHE A 79 -10.97 0.75 -5.62
N MET A 80 -11.98 1.58 -5.93
CA MET A 80 -12.03 2.99 -5.52
C MET A 80 -12.63 3.19 -4.12
N ALA A 81 -13.08 2.13 -3.45
CA ALA A 81 -13.73 2.24 -2.15
C ALA A 81 -12.75 2.73 -1.08
N GLY A 82 -13.07 3.88 -0.47
CA GLY A 82 -12.25 4.46 0.59
C GLY A 82 -10.93 5.06 0.12
N VAL A 83 -10.72 5.25 -1.19
CA VAL A 83 -9.55 5.98 -1.70
C VAL A 83 -9.58 7.42 -1.16
N ARG A 84 -8.43 7.87 -0.64
CA ARG A 84 -8.25 9.20 -0.05
C ARG A 84 -6.92 9.78 -0.49
N GLU A 85 -6.94 11.06 -0.80
CA GLU A 85 -5.73 11.85 -0.90
C GLU A 85 -5.26 12.22 0.51
N VAL A 86 -3.97 12.07 0.77
CA VAL A 86 -3.35 12.36 2.06
C VAL A 86 -2.01 13.04 1.85
N GLU A 87 -1.68 13.96 2.75
CA GLU A 87 -0.44 14.72 2.75
C GLU A 87 0.24 14.58 4.12
N THR A 88 1.54 14.83 4.15
CA THR A 88 2.27 14.96 5.41
C THR A 88 2.07 16.35 6.00
N ASP A 89 1.82 16.44 7.30
CA ASP A 89 1.81 17.72 8.01
C ASP A 89 3.22 18.37 8.06
N SER A 90 3.31 19.58 8.59
CA SER A 90 4.59 20.32 8.74
C SER A 90 5.64 19.59 9.59
N THR A 91 5.24 18.56 10.35
CA THR A 91 6.11 17.71 11.16
C THR A 91 6.41 16.36 10.49
N GLY A 92 5.99 16.16 9.24
CA GLY A 92 6.21 14.93 8.48
C GLY A 92 5.30 13.76 8.88
N ARG A 93 4.17 14.02 9.54
CA ARG A 93 3.20 12.99 9.94
C ARG A 93 2.06 12.87 8.94
N LEU A 94 1.63 11.65 8.69
CA LEU A 94 0.51 11.32 7.82
C LEU A 94 -0.69 10.87 8.66
N LEU A 95 -1.87 11.41 8.39
CA LEU A 95 -3.11 11.01 9.06
C LEU A 95 -3.76 9.83 8.34
N ILE A 96 -4.02 8.73 9.06
CA ILE A 96 -4.84 7.63 8.58
C ILE A 96 -6.32 7.96 8.87
N PRO A 97 -7.18 8.08 7.84
CA PRO A 97 -8.62 8.25 8.04
C PRO A 97 -9.21 7.11 8.87
N LYS A 98 -10.11 7.45 9.80
CA LYS A 98 -10.66 6.50 10.79
C LYS A 98 -11.29 5.26 10.15
N ASP A 99 -12.01 5.42 9.05
CA ASP A 99 -12.66 4.31 8.34
C ASP A 99 -11.65 3.35 7.72
N LEU A 100 -10.51 3.86 7.25
CA LEU A 100 -9.40 3.05 6.75
C LEU A 100 -8.63 2.35 7.88
N ALA A 101 -8.41 3.05 9.00
CA ALA A 101 -7.82 2.44 10.19
C ALA A 101 -8.69 1.26 10.70
N VAL A 102 -10.01 1.44 10.74
CA VAL A 102 -10.96 0.36 11.12
C VAL A 102 -10.87 -0.81 10.14
N PHE A 103 -10.85 -0.55 8.83
CA PHE A 103 -10.71 -1.60 7.82
C PHE A 103 -9.43 -2.42 8.02
N ALA A 104 -8.29 -1.76 8.17
CA ALA A 104 -7.00 -2.42 8.36
C ALA A 104 -6.80 -2.96 9.78
N GLY A 105 -7.69 -2.66 10.72
CA GLY A 105 -7.56 -3.00 12.14
C GLY A 105 -6.36 -2.31 12.81
N ILE A 106 -5.95 -1.15 12.30
CA ILE A 106 -4.84 -0.38 12.85
C ILE A 106 -5.28 0.31 14.14
N SER A 107 -4.55 0.07 15.22
CA SER A 107 -4.81 0.68 16.53
C SER A 107 -3.62 1.45 17.09
N LYS A 108 -2.42 0.86 17.06
CA LYS A 108 -1.22 1.48 17.62
C LYS A 108 0.05 1.01 16.93
N ASP A 109 0.44 -0.25 17.11
CA ASP A 109 1.69 -0.80 16.58
C ASP A 109 1.46 -1.23 15.14
N ILE A 110 2.22 -0.63 14.23
CA ILE A 110 2.07 -0.83 12.79
C ILE A 110 3.38 -1.25 12.14
N VAL A 111 3.27 -1.85 10.95
CA VAL A 111 4.39 -2.12 10.06
C VAL A 111 4.18 -1.35 8.77
N LEU A 112 5.19 -0.59 8.36
CA LEU A 112 5.29 -0.04 7.02
C LEU A 112 6.16 -0.98 6.19
N SER A 113 5.57 -1.66 5.22
CA SER A 113 6.27 -2.62 4.35
C SER A 113 6.30 -2.09 2.93
N SER A 114 7.47 -2.01 2.32
CA SER A 114 7.57 -1.70 0.90
C SER A 114 7.03 -2.86 0.06
N ALA A 115 6.16 -2.56 -0.91
CA ALA A 115 5.71 -3.49 -1.94
C ALA A 115 5.98 -2.86 -3.31
N LEU A 116 7.19 -3.06 -3.83
CA LEU A 116 7.68 -2.43 -5.06
C LEU A 116 7.70 -0.89 -4.98
N SER A 117 6.69 -0.22 -5.56
CA SER A 117 6.61 1.23 -5.69
C SER A 117 5.59 1.87 -4.75
N ILE A 118 5.00 1.07 -3.84
CA ILE A 118 4.04 1.51 -2.84
C ILE A 118 4.49 1.09 -1.44
N ILE A 119 3.88 1.70 -0.44
CA ILE A 119 4.07 1.33 0.96
C ILE A 119 2.76 0.73 1.46
N GLU A 120 2.81 -0.48 1.97
CA GLU A 120 1.69 -1.04 2.71
C GLU A 120 1.77 -0.64 4.19
N ILE A 121 0.61 -0.34 4.78
CA ILE A 121 0.46 0.03 6.18
C ILE A 121 -0.38 -1.05 6.86
N TRP A 122 0.23 -1.75 7.80
CA TRP A 122 -0.34 -2.91 8.46
C TRP A 122 -0.50 -2.71 9.95
N ASP A 123 -1.50 -3.35 10.56
CA ASP A 123 -1.38 -3.74 11.96
C ASP A 123 -0.24 -4.76 12.10
N LYS A 124 0.62 -4.59 13.11
CA LYS A 124 1.82 -5.41 13.26
C LYS A 124 1.53 -6.91 13.35
N ASN A 125 0.50 -7.32 14.09
CA ASN A 125 0.20 -8.75 14.24
C ASN A 125 -0.35 -9.34 12.94
N LYS A 126 -1.14 -8.56 12.19
CA LYS A 126 -1.67 -8.99 10.89
C LYS A 126 -0.56 -9.17 9.85
N TYR A 127 0.44 -8.29 9.84
CA TYR A 127 1.61 -8.43 8.98
C TYR A 127 2.37 -9.72 9.28
N GLU A 128 2.70 -9.96 10.55
CA GLU A 128 3.42 -11.17 10.95
C GLU A 128 2.63 -12.46 10.64
N ALA A 129 1.30 -12.42 10.76
CA ALA A 129 0.44 -13.52 10.34
C ALA A 129 0.47 -13.74 8.82
N SER A 130 0.32 -12.69 8.02
CA SER A 130 0.31 -12.81 6.56
C SER A 130 1.63 -13.34 6.01
N ILE A 131 2.76 -12.97 6.60
CA ILE A 131 4.06 -13.52 6.19
C ILE A 131 4.15 -15.01 6.57
N ARG A 132 3.79 -15.37 7.81
CA ARG A 132 3.85 -16.76 8.30
C ARG A 132 2.98 -17.71 7.49
N ASP A 133 1.75 -17.30 7.16
CA ASP A 133 0.80 -18.11 6.42
C ASP A 133 1.28 -18.43 5.00
N ASN A 134 2.12 -17.55 4.42
CA ASN A 134 2.71 -17.74 3.09
C ASN A 134 4.09 -18.41 3.11
N ILE A 135 4.81 -18.42 4.25
CA ILE A 135 6.16 -19.02 4.34
C ILE A 135 6.11 -20.53 4.04
N GLY A 136 5.07 -21.22 4.50
CA GLY A 136 4.97 -22.69 4.35
C GLY A 136 4.92 -23.19 2.91
N SER A 137 4.52 -22.34 1.95
CA SER A 137 4.43 -22.63 0.53
C SER A 137 5.24 -21.65 -0.33
N PHE A 138 6.14 -20.87 0.27
CA PHE A 138 6.84 -19.81 -0.46
C PHE A 138 7.71 -20.39 -1.59
N SER A 139 8.35 -21.54 -1.37
CA SER A 139 9.13 -22.22 -2.40
C SER A 139 8.28 -22.62 -3.60
N ASP A 140 7.12 -23.23 -3.38
CA ASP A 140 6.19 -23.64 -4.45
C ASP A 140 5.64 -22.41 -5.20
N LEU A 141 5.27 -21.37 -4.46
CA LEU A 141 4.80 -20.11 -5.03
C LEU A 141 5.90 -19.41 -5.85
N ALA A 142 7.13 -19.43 -5.37
CA ALA A 142 8.27 -18.87 -6.09
C ALA A 142 8.52 -19.62 -7.39
N GLU A 143 8.42 -20.95 -7.39
CA GLU A 143 8.53 -21.77 -8.60
C GLU A 143 7.38 -21.49 -9.58
N GLU A 144 6.13 -21.43 -9.10
CA GLU A 144 4.98 -21.15 -9.96
C GLU A 144 5.06 -19.77 -10.62
N VAL A 145 5.45 -18.75 -9.87
CA VAL A 145 5.47 -17.36 -10.34
C VAL A 145 6.72 -17.04 -11.14
N MET A 146 7.89 -17.40 -10.63
CA MET A 146 9.18 -17.03 -11.23
C MET A 146 9.73 -18.10 -12.17
N GLY A 147 9.40 -19.38 -11.97
CA GLY A 147 9.95 -20.48 -12.77
C GLY A 147 9.45 -20.52 -14.21
N GLN A 148 8.35 -19.82 -14.52
CA GLN A 148 7.82 -19.68 -15.88
C GLN A 148 8.20 -18.35 -16.55
N MET A 149 8.89 -17.45 -15.84
CA MET A 149 9.43 -16.23 -16.44
C MET A 149 10.68 -16.62 -17.24
N ASN A 150 10.51 -16.84 -18.54
CA ASN A 150 11.65 -16.76 -19.44
C ASN A 150 12.15 -15.31 -19.39
N ASP A 151 13.45 -15.14 -19.16
CA ASP A 151 14.15 -13.86 -19.28
C ASP A 151 14.19 -13.42 -20.76
N ASP A 152 13.01 -13.13 -21.34
CA ASP A 152 12.92 -12.43 -22.61
C ASP A 152 12.80 -10.93 -22.28
N GLU A 153 13.91 -10.23 -22.52
CA GLU A 153 14.18 -8.78 -22.38
C GLU A 153 12.97 -7.83 -22.48
#